data_AF-A0A967I970-F1
#
_entry.id   AF-A0A967I970-F1
#
_cell.length_a   1.000
_cell.length_b   1.000
_cell.length_c   1.000
_cell.angle_alpha   90.00
_cell.angle_beta   90.00
_cell.angle_gamma   90.00
#
_symmetry.space_group_name_H-M   'P 1'
#
loop_
_entity.id
_entity.type
_entity.pdbx_description
1 polymer ?
#
loop_
_entity_poly.entity_id
_entity_poly.type
_entity_poly.pdbx_seq_one_letter_code
_entity_poly.pdbx_strand_id
1 'polypeptide(L)'
;MTTQEKLEIVIDGNCAAAEAVARKKGAPLGEFEAQLLEDIKGGDARAWELYDRIVVCFSGGKDSLAAVLYLLDQGCPKEKLELWHHEIDGREATDQFMDWPSTPDYCRQVAAELGLPLRFSWREGGFLGEVMKENAPSAPVKFELPGGRLGTAGGKGKAATRRKFPAI
;
A
#
# COMPACT_ATOMS: atom_id res chain seq x y z
N MET A 1 3.34 -23.98 -23.30
CA MET A 1 3.76 -23.36 -22.02
C MET A 1 2.79 -22.24 -21.73
N THR A 2 1.77 -22.53 -20.93
CA THR A 2 0.74 -21.57 -20.51
C THR A 2 1.43 -20.50 -19.67
N THR A 3 1.41 -19.26 -20.13
CA THR A 3 1.83 -18.09 -19.35
C THR A 3 0.93 -18.02 -18.12
N GLN A 4 1.39 -18.50 -16.96
CA GLN A 4 0.63 -18.34 -15.72
C GLN A 4 0.50 -16.84 -15.45
N GLU A 5 -0.74 -16.36 -15.44
CA GLU A 5 -1.08 -14.97 -15.16
C GLU A 5 -0.81 -14.69 -13.69
N LYS A 6 0.04 -13.70 -13.37
CA LYS A 6 0.33 -13.34 -11.99
C LYS A 6 -0.80 -12.51 -11.39
N LEU A 7 -1.36 -12.96 -10.26
CA LEU A 7 -2.39 -12.25 -9.50
C LEU A 7 -1.79 -11.59 -8.25
N GLU A 8 -2.08 -10.31 -8.07
CA GLU A 8 -1.64 -9.49 -6.94
C GLU A 8 -2.85 -8.87 -6.23
N ILE A 9 -2.86 -8.95 -4.90
CA ILE A 9 -3.88 -8.36 -4.02
C ILE A 9 -3.22 -7.32 -3.11
N VAL A 10 -3.85 -6.16 -2.97
CA VAL A 10 -3.45 -5.12 -2.02
C VAL A 10 -4.49 -5.06 -0.90
N ILE A 11 -4.04 -5.18 0.35
CA ILE A 11 -4.87 -5.12 1.55
C ILE A 11 -4.63 -3.77 2.23
N ASP A 12 -5.67 -2.92 2.29
CA ASP A 12 -5.63 -1.69 3.05
C ASP A 12 -6.00 -1.93 4.53
N GLY A 13 -5.25 -1.34 5.45
CA GLY A 13 -5.29 -1.61 6.89
C GLY A 13 -6.46 -0.97 7.64
N ASN A 14 -7.54 -0.55 6.97
CA ASN A 14 -8.69 0.05 7.64
C ASN A 14 -9.67 -1.04 8.13
N CYS A 15 -9.83 -1.16 9.45
CA CYS A 15 -10.45 -2.31 10.15
C CYS A 15 -11.93 -2.63 9.83
N ALA A 16 -12.59 -1.92 8.92
CA ALA A 16 -13.97 -2.21 8.52
C ALA A 16 -14.08 -2.98 7.20
N ALA A 17 -13.01 -2.99 6.39
CA ALA A 17 -12.89 -3.82 5.21
C ALA A 17 -11.41 -3.82 4.85
N ALA A 18 -10.75 -4.98 4.96
CA ALA A 18 -9.61 -5.27 4.11
C ALA A 18 -10.13 -5.19 2.66
N GLU A 19 -10.19 -4.00 2.07
CA GLU A 19 -10.57 -3.82 0.69
C GLU A 19 -9.41 -4.36 -0.15
N ALA A 20 -9.56 -5.62 -0.53
CA ALA A 20 -8.69 -6.32 -1.45
C ALA A 20 -8.80 -5.71 -2.84
N VAL A 21 -7.83 -4.88 -3.24
CA VAL A 21 -7.74 -4.43 -4.63
C VAL A 21 -6.95 -5.49 -5.40
N ALA A 22 -7.65 -6.38 -6.09
CA ALA A 22 -7.05 -7.40 -6.94
C ALA A 22 -6.68 -6.80 -8.30
N ARG A 23 -5.40 -6.74 -8.63
CA ARG A 23 -4.95 -6.18 -9.91
C ARG A 23 -4.51 -7.30 -10.86
N LYS A 24 -5.34 -7.61 -11.85
CA LYS A 24 -4.91 -8.42 -13.01
C LYS A 24 -4.12 -7.54 -13.97
N LYS A 25 -2.95 -7.99 -14.44
CA LYS A 25 -2.13 -7.23 -15.39
C LYS A 25 -2.84 -7.16 -16.76
N GLY A 26 -3.70 -6.15 -16.96
CA GLY A 26 -4.33 -5.82 -18.25
C GLY A 26 -5.78 -6.27 -18.49
N ALA A 27 -6.60 -6.52 -17.45
CA ALA A 27 -8.02 -6.92 -17.62
C ALA A 27 -9.02 -5.90 -17.02
N PRO A 28 -10.24 -5.78 -17.58
CA PRO A 28 -11.30 -4.90 -17.07
C PRO A 28 -11.93 -5.41 -15.76
N LEU A 29 -12.30 -4.45 -14.90
CA LEU A 29 -12.55 -4.52 -13.44
C LEU A 29 -13.80 -5.31 -12.94
N GLY A 30 -14.66 -5.85 -13.80
CA GLY A 30 -16.09 -5.97 -13.46
C GLY A 30 -16.57 -7.09 -12.52
N GLU A 31 -16.11 -8.34 -12.70
CA GLU A 31 -16.86 -9.51 -12.18
C GLU A 31 -16.10 -10.35 -11.14
N PHE A 32 -14.77 -10.30 -11.11
CA PHE A 32 -13.96 -11.10 -10.17
C PHE A 32 -13.79 -10.45 -8.79
N GLU A 33 -13.91 -9.13 -8.69
CA GLU A 33 -13.72 -8.38 -7.44
C GLU A 33 -14.85 -8.63 -6.42
N ALA A 34 -16.08 -8.85 -6.90
CA ALA A 34 -17.25 -9.07 -6.03
C ALA A 34 -17.21 -10.43 -5.32
N GLN A 35 -16.90 -11.50 -6.06
CA GLN A 35 -16.79 -12.85 -5.48
C GLN A 35 -15.63 -12.94 -4.47
N LEU A 36 -14.50 -12.32 -4.78
CA LEU A 36 -13.34 -12.26 -3.89
C LEU A 36 -13.63 -11.54 -2.57
N LEU A 37 -14.32 -10.40 -2.64
CA LEU A 37 -14.75 -9.67 -1.44
C LEU A 37 -15.76 -10.49 -0.64
N GLU A 38 -16.63 -11.26 -1.29
CA GLU A 38 -17.55 -12.18 -0.63
C GLU A 38 -16.83 -13.38 0.01
N ASP A 39 -15.80 -13.95 -0.61
CA ASP A 39 -15.04 -15.08 -0.06
C ASP A 39 -14.19 -14.64 1.15
N ILE A 40 -13.60 -13.44 1.09
CA ILE A 40 -12.90 -12.81 2.22
C ILE A 40 -13.88 -12.44 3.34
N LYS A 41 -15.06 -11.91 3.02
CA LYS A 41 -16.12 -11.60 4.01
C LYS A 41 -16.81 -12.85 4.55
N GLY A 42 -16.83 -13.93 3.78
CA GLY A 42 -17.45 -15.21 4.08
C GLY A 42 -16.60 -16.10 4.98
N GLY A 43 -15.37 -15.68 5.28
CA GLY A 43 -14.48 -16.38 6.21
C GLY A 43 -13.77 -17.57 5.60
N ASP A 44 -13.58 -17.61 4.27
CA ASP A 44 -12.64 -18.58 3.69
C ASP A 44 -11.21 -18.20 4.10
N ALA A 45 -10.70 -18.94 5.07
CA ALA A 45 -9.35 -18.90 5.63
C ALA A 45 -8.23 -18.82 4.57
N ARG A 46 -8.49 -19.21 3.32
CA ARG A 46 -7.45 -19.44 2.31
C ARG A 46 -7.64 -18.69 0.99
N ALA A 47 -8.43 -17.61 0.96
CA ALA A 47 -8.54 -16.74 -0.22
C ALA A 47 -7.17 -16.24 -0.76
N TRP A 48 -6.15 -16.19 0.11
CA TRP A 48 -4.77 -15.86 -0.27
C TRP A 48 -4.10 -16.89 -1.21
N GLU A 49 -4.60 -18.12 -1.31
CA GLU A 49 -4.06 -19.16 -2.19
C GLU A 49 -4.12 -18.75 -3.66
N LEU A 50 -5.13 -17.96 -4.03
CA LEU A 50 -5.38 -17.46 -5.38
C LEU A 50 -4.34 -16.44 -5.87
N TYR A 51 -3.53 -15.89 -4.97
CA TYR A 51 -2.59 -14.81 -5.28
C TYR A 51 -1.14 -15.29 -5.27
N ASP A 52 -0.36 -14.84 -6.24
CA ASP A 52 1.09 -15.04 -6.23
C ASP A 52 1.78 -14.08 -5.27
N ARG A 53 1.17 -12.91 -5.04
CA ARG A 53 1.68 -11.86 -4.17
C ARG A 53 0.54 -11.14 -3.46
N ILE A 54 0.79 -10.81 -2.20
CA ILE A 54 -0.11 -10.12 -1.29
C ILE A 54 0.67 -8.95 -0.72
N VAL A 55 0.21 -7.76 -1.02
CA VAL A 55 0.75 -6.51 -0.49
C VAL A 55 -0.14 -6.04 0.64
N VAL A 56 0.43 -5.80 1.82
CA VAL A 56 -0.30 -5.18 2.94
C VAL A 56 0.17 -3.74 3.09
N CYS A 57 -0.77 -2.80 2.98
CA CYS A 57 -0.53 -1.39 3.29
C CYS A 57 -0.33 -1.26 4.81
N PHE A 58 0.93 -1.20 5.21
CA PHE A 58 1.36 -1.34 6.59
C PHE A 58 1.60 0.03 7.21
N SER A 59 0.60 0.55 7.92
CA SER A 59 0.68 1.83 8.62
C SER A 59 1.47 1.76 9.93
N GLY A 60 1.73 0.55 10.43
CA GLY A 60 2.25 0.34 11.79
C GLY A 60 1.14 0.40 12.86
N GLY A 61 -0.10 0.68 12.48
CA GLY A 61 -1.24 0.64 13.37
C GLY A 61 -1.72 -0.80 13.66
N LYS A 62 -2.53 -0.94 14.72
CA LYS A 62 -3.08 -2.23 15.18
C LYS A 62 -3.76 -3.05 14.09
N ASP A 63 -4.45 -2.40 13.17
CA ASP A 63 -5.30 -3.07 12.17
C ASP A 63 -4.45 -3.63 11.03
N SER A 64 -3.49 -2.85 10.55
CA SER A 64 -2.51 -3.33 9.58
C SER A 64 -1.65 -4.46 10.15
N LEU A 65 -1.29 -4.41 11.43
CA LEU A 65 -0.57 -5.50 12.10
C LEU A 65 -1.45 -6.75 12.25
N ALA A 66 -2.70 -6.58 12.68
CA ALA A 66 -3.64 -7.68 12.80
C ALA A 66 -3.87 -8.38 11.45
N ALA A 67 -3.95 -7.64 10.35
CA ALA A 67 -4.07 -8.21 9.01
C ALA A 67 -2.88 -9.10 8.64
N VAL A 68 -1.65 -8.65 8.91
CA VAL A 68 -0.43 -9.45 8.67
C VAL A 68 -0.42 -10.71 9.54
N LEU A 69 -0.68 -10.55 10.84
CA LEU A 69 -0.69 -11.68 11.78
C LEU A 69 -1.77 -12.70 11.43
N TYR A 70 -2.94 -12.25 10.99
CA TYR A 70 -4.02 -13.12 10.54
C TYR A 70 -3.59 -13.95 9.32
N LEU A 71 -2.97 -13.34 8.29
CA LEU A 71 -2.48 -14.08 7.12
C LEU A 71 -1.45 -15.15 7.50
N LEU A 72 -0.54 -14.82 8.43
CA LEU A 72 0.46 -15.77 8.93
C LEU A 72 -0.19 -16.91 9.72
N ASP A 73 -1.18 -16.61 10.57
CA ASP A 73 -1.94 -17.60 11.35
C ASP A 73 -2.75 -18.56 10.45
N GLN A 74 -3.29 -18.05 9.35
CA GLN A 74 -3.94 -18.88 8.32
C GLN A 74 -2.97 -19.70 7.46
N GLY A 75 -1.67 -19.63 7.72
CA GLY A 75 -0.64 -20.41 7.03
C GLY A 75 -0.21 -19.83 5.68
N CYS A 76 -0.44 -18.54 5.43
CA CYS A 76 0.04 -17.89 4.22
C CYS A 76 1.58 -17.92 4.15
N PRO A 77 2.19 -18.42 3.05
CA PRO A 77 3.64 -18.42 2.90
C PRO A 77 4.22 -17.00 2.92
N LYS A 78 5.27 -16.78 3.70
CA LYS A 78 5.93 -15.46 3.83
C LYS A 78 6.44 -14.93 2.50
N GLU A 79 6.78 -15.81 1.56
CA GLU A 79 7.29 -15.46 0.24
C GLU A 79 6.22 -14.79 -0.64
N LYS A 80 4.93 -14.96 -0.31
CA LYS A 80 3.83 -14.26 -0.97
C LYS A 80 3.57 -12.87 -0.38
N LEU A 81 4.00 -12.60 0.86
CA LEU A 81 3.69 -11.39 1.61
C LEU A 81 4.73 -10.28 1.39
N GLU A 82 4.28 -9.05 1.19
CA GLU A 82 5.11 -7.85 1.15
C GLU A 82 4.42 -6.69 1.88
N LEU A 83 5.14 -5.99 2.76
CA LEU A 83 4.62 -4.86 3.52
C LEU A 83 4.98 -3.56 2.81
N TRP A 84 4.01 -2.65 2.66
CA TRP A 84 4.20 -1.36 2.02
C TRP A 84 3.80 -0.25 2.98
N HIS A 85 4.78 0.56 3.40
CA HIS A 85 4.57 1.74 4.22
C HIS A 85 4.56 2.99 3.36
N HIS A 86 3.58 3.85 3.56
CA HIS A 86 3.48 5.15 2.91
C HIS A 86 3.93 6.24 3.89
N GLU A 87 5.04 6.91 3.59
CA GLU A 87 5.47 8.11 4.34
C GLU A 87 4.65 9.29 3.82
N ILE A 88 3.62 9.67 4.59
CA ILE A 88 2.61 10.66 4.24
C ILE A 88 3.24 12.04 4.11
N ASP A 89 4.13 12.40 5.03
CA ASP A 89 4.81 13.70 5.01
C ASP A 89 5.94 13.74 3.96
N GLY A 90 6.30 12.58 3.42
CA GLY A 90 7.42 12.45 2.50
C GLY A 90 8.77 12.71 3.16
N ARG A 91 9.85 12.41 2.42
CA ARG A 91 11.22 12.50 2.96
C ARG A 91 11.82 13.89 2.86
N GLU A 92 11.19 14.76 2.08
CA GLU A 92 11.64 16.13 1.85
C GLU A 92 10.99 17.15 2.82
N ALA A 93 10.01 16.75 3.63
CA ALA A 93 9.38 17.63 4.60
C ALA A 93 10.34 17.98 5.75
N THR A 94 10.35 19.26 6.12
CA THR A 94 11.15 19.78 7.24
C THR A 94 10.37 19.78 8.56
N ASP A 95 9.05 19.86 8.48
CA ASP A 95 8.15 19.89 9.61
C ASP A 95 7.29 18.63 9.63
N GLN A 96 7.08 18.08 10.82
CA GLN A 96 6.17 16.97 11.04
C GLN A 96 4.73 17.44 10.87
N PHE A 97 3.92 16.75 10.06
CA PHE A 97 2.53 17.11 9.82
C PHE A 97 1.55 15.97 10.11
N MET A 98 1.76 14.79 9.55
CA MET A 98 0.89 13.61 9.72
C MET A 98 1.63 12.40 10.31
N ASP A 99 2.88 12.16 9.93
CA ASP A 99 3.62 10.96 10.32
C ASP A 99 4.19 11.10 11.74
N TRP A 100 4.21 10.01 12.51
CA TRP A 100 4.95 9.98 13.78
C TRP A 100 6.41 9.60 13.53
N PRO A 101 7.40 10.21 14.23
CA PRO A 101 8.81 10.01 13.91
C PRO A 101 9.28 8.58 14.16
N SER A 102 8.61 7.88 15.08
CA SER A 102 8.87 6.48 15.40
C SER A 102 8.27 5.49 14.39
N THR A 103 7.29 5.89 13.58
CA THR A 103 6.55 4.94 12.74
C THR A 103 7.43 4.23 11.71
N PRO A 104 8.30 4.91 10.93
CA PRO A 104 9.13 4.23 9.96
C PRO A 104 10.05 3.18 10.59
N ASP A 105 10.63 3.48 11.76
CA ASP A 105 11.51 2.56 12.48
C ASP A 105 10.74 1.39 13.10
N TYR A 106 9.60 1.68 13.74
CA TYR A 106 8.67 0.65 14.23
C TYR A 106 8.29 -0.32 13.11
N CYS A 107 7.93 0.19 11.93
CA CYS A 107 7.58 -0.65 10.78
C CYS A 107 8.74 -1.55 10.34
N ARG A 108 9.98 -1.02 10.32
CA ARG A 108 11.18 -1.81 9.99
C ARG A 108 11.40 -2.94 10.99
N GLN A 109 11.28 -2.65 12.28
CA GLN A 109 11.49 -3.63 13.34
C GLN A 109 10.43 -4.74 13.29
N VAL A 110 9.17 -4.39 13.08
CA VAL A 110 8.10 -5.39 12.92
C VAL A 110 8.34 -6.26 11.69
N ALA A 111 8.68 -5.67 10.55
CA ALA A 111 8.94 -6.43 9.34
C ALA A 111 10.14 -7.37 9.50
N ALA A 112 11.21 -6.92 10.16
CA ALA A 112 12.38 -7.72 10.46
C ALA A 112 12.04 -8.91 11.37
N GLU A 113 11.27 -8.68 12.44
CA GLU A 113 10.85 -9.73 13.38
C GLU A 113 9.96 -10.78 12.70
N LEU A 114 9.04 -10.34 11.84
CA LEU A 114 8.18 -11.25 11.08
C LEU A 114 8.91 -11.93 9.91
N GLY A 115 10.12 -11.47 9.56
CA GLY A 115 10.88 -11.95 8.39
C GLY A 115 10.18 -11.63 7.07
N LEU A 116 9.55 -10.46 6.98
CA LEU A 116 8.79 -10.00 5.82
C LEU A 116 9.50 -8.84 5.11
N PRO A 117 9.44 -8.75 3.77
CA PRO A 117 9.97 -7.61 3.05
C PRO A 117 9.11 -6.37 3.32
N LEU A 118 9.75 -5.25 3.66
CA LEU A 118 9.13 -3.94 3.80
C LEU A 118 9.62 -3.00 2.70
N ARG A 119 8.69 -2.22 2.15
CA ARG A 119 8.96 -1.17 1.16
C ARG A 119 8.35 0.13 1.58
N PHE A 120 9.06 1.21 1.28
CA PHE A 120 8.58 2.55 1.48
C PHE A 120 8.15 3.20 0.18
N SER A 121 7.16 4.07 0.27
CA SER A 121 6.79 4.98 -0.81
C SER A 121 6.32 6.32 -0.26
N TRP A 122 6.52 7.39 -1.03
CA TRP A 122 6.17 8.74 -0.62
C TRP A 122 5.97 9.64 -1.83
N ARG A 123 5.18 10.69 -1.64
CA ARG A 123 5.07 11.76 -2.62
C ARG A 123 6.19 12.76 -2.42
N GLU A 124 6.81 13.23 -3.50
CA GLU A 124 7.74 14.35 -3.40
C GLU A 124 7.03 15.58 -2.82
N GLY A 125 7.59 16.15 -1.75
CA GLY A 125 6.97 17.27 -1.02
C GLY A 125 5.81 16.86 -0.11
N GLY A 126 5.53 15.56 0.02
CA GLY A 126 4.59 15.03 0.99
C GLY A 126 3.13 15.42 0.77
N PHE A 127 2.31 15.07 1.76
CA PHE A 127 0.90 15.43 1.81
C PHE A 127 0.70 16.94 1.88
N LEU A 128 1.48 17.63 2.72
CA LEU A 128 1.41 19.09 2.84
C LEU A 128 1.73 19.78 1.51
N GLY A 129 2.74 19.31 0.78
CA GLY A 129 3.06 19.83 -0.55
C GLY A 129 1.93 19.68 -1.55
N GLU A 130 1.19 18.56 -1.52
CA GLU A 130 0.03 18.36 -2.40
C GLU A 130 -1.16 19.26 -1.99
N VAL A 131 -1.42 19.41 -0.69
CA VAL A 131 -2.48 20.29 -0.16
C VAL A 131 -2.17 21.76 -0.47
N MET A 132 -0.91 22.16 -0.31
CA MET A 132 -0.45 23.54 -0.50
C MET A 132 -0.11 23.88 -1.96
N LYS A 133 -0.33 22.95 -2.89
CA LYS A 133 -0.03 23.14 -4.30
C LYS A 133 -0.92 24.19 -4.97
N GLU A 134 -0.29 25.05 -5.75
CA GLU A 134 -0.93 26.10 -6.52
C GLU A 134 -0.47 26.09 -7.98
N ASN A 135 -1.43 26.00 -8.90
CA ASN A 135 -1.20 25.96 -10.34
C ASN A 135 -0.04 25.06 -10.79
N ALA A 136 0.04 23.85 -10.21
CA ALA A 136 1.12 22.92 -10.47
C ALA A 136 0.58 21.49 -10.63
N PRO A 137 1.28 20.61 -11.37
CA PRO A 137 0.92 19.19 -11.44
C PRO A 137 1.14 18.51 -10.09
N SER A 138 0.37 17.46 -9.77
CA SER A 138 0.66 16.65 -8.58
C SER A 138 2.06 16.08 -8.66
N ALA A 139 2.83 16.26 -7.59
CA ALA A 139 4.21 15.81 -7.50
C ALA A 139 4.28 14.28 -7.68
N PRO A 140 5.36 13.73 -8.25
CA PRO A 140 5.47 12.30 -8.46
C PRO A 140 5.56 11.55 -7.13
N VAL A 141 5.20 10.27 -7.17
CA VAL A 141 5.38 9.33 -6.06
C VAL A 141 6.66 8.53 -6.30
N LYS A 142 7.54 8.51 -5.30
CA LYS A 142 8.70 7.63 -5.21
C LYS A 142 8.32 6.36 -4.46
N PHE A 143 8.91 5.23 -4.84
CA PHE A 143 8.67 3.96 -4.17
C PHE A 143 9.88 3.02 -4.31
N GLU A 144 10.06 2.16 -3.33
CA GLU A 144 11.17 1.20 -3.28
C GLU A 144 10.85 -0.08 -4.08
N LEU A 145 11.70 -0.38 -5.06
CA LEU A 145 11.69 -1.58 -5.86
C LEU A 145 12.55 -2.68 -5.23
N PRO A 146 12.36 -3.95 -5.64
CA PRO A 146 13.25 -5.03 -5.21
C PRO A 146 14.72 -4.71 -5.51
N GLY A 147 15.60 -5.02 -4.56
CA GLY A 147 17.03 -4.71 -4.65
C GLY A 147 17.41 -3.26 -4.30
N GLY A 148 16.54 -2.52 -3.62
CA GLY A 148 16.86 -1.18 -3.10
C GLY A 148 16.86 -0.06 -4.14
N ARG A 149 16.38 -0.35 -5.35
CA ARG A 149 16.20 0.67 -6.40
C ARG A 149 15.01 1.55 -6.08
N LEU A 150 15.04 2.81 -6.53
CA LEU A 150 13.89 3.71 -6.44
C LEU A 150 13.17 3.79 -7.79
N GLY A 151 11.85 3.64 -7.76
CA GLY A 151 10.94 3.93 -8.86
C GLY A 151 10.26 5.28 -8.65
N THR A 152 9.82 5.89 -9.75
CA THR A 152 9.08 7.15 -9.76
C THR A 152 7.89 7.04 -10.70
N ALA A 153 6.71 7.45 -10.26
CA ALA A 153 5.49 7.47 -11.07
C ALA A 153 4.69 8.77 -10.88
N GLY A 154 3.96 9.20 -11.92
CA GLY A 154 3.18 10.44 -11.88
C GLY A 154 4.01 11.68 -12.22
N GLY A 155 3.62 12.85 -11.69
CA GLY A 155 4.33 14.13 -11.93
C GLY A 155 3.98 14.87 -13.22
N LYS A 156 3.33 14.19 -14.18
CA LYS A 156 3.05 14.74 -15.53
C LYS A 156 1.57 15.08 -15.77
N GLY A 157 0.81 15.27 -14.68
CA GLY A 157 -0.61 15.61 -14.75
C GLY A 157 -0.85 17.05 -15.20
N LYS A 158 -2.13 17.41 -15.36
CA LYS A 158 -2.52 18.82 -15.57
C LYS A 158 -2.24 19.63 -14.30
N ALA A 159 -1.88 20.90 -14.49
CA ALA A 159 -1.73 21.83 -13.38
C ALA A 159 -3.08 22.05 -12.69
N ALA A 160 -3.07 22.05 -11.36
CA ALA A 160 -4.25 22.31 -10.53
C ALA A 160 -3.84 22.99 -9.22
N THR A 161 -4.83 23.63 -8.58
CA THR A 161 -4.66 24.26 -7.26
C THR A 161 -5.50 23.51 -6.25
N ARG A 162 -4.86 23.03 -5.17
CA ARG A 162 -5.53 22.37 -4.05
C ARG A 162 -5.81 23.29 -2.88
N ARG A 163 -5.08 24.41 -2.73
CA ARG A 163 -5.24 25.49 -1.72
C ARG A 163 -6.65 26.11 -1.67
N LYS A 164 -7.67 25.30 -1.42
CA LYS A 164 -9.10 25.65 -1.39
C LYS A 164 -9.69 25.06 -0.11
N PHE A 165 -10.63 25.78 0.49
CA PHE A 165 -11.31 25.35 1.70
C PHE A 165 -12.70 24.74 1.36
N PRO A 166 -13.16 23.68 2.06
CA PRO A 166 -12.40 22.90 3.03
C PRO A 166 -11.32 22.06 2.34
N ALA A 167 -10.17 21.98 2.99
CA ALA A 167 -9.04 21.19 2.52
C ALA A 167 -9.20 19.76 3.05
N ILE A 168 -10.25 19.05 2.62
CA ILE A 168 -10.45 17.58 2.59
C ILE A 168 -11.65 17.33 1.66
#